data_AF-A0A8T0A6Y4-F1
#
_entry.id   AF-A0A8T0A6Y4-F1
#
_cell.length_a   1.000
_cell.length_b   1.000
_cell.length_c   1.000
_cell.angle_alpha   90.00
_cell.angle_beta   90.00
_cell.angle_gamma   90.00
#
_symmetry.space_group_name_H-M   'P 1'
#
loop_
_entity.id
_entity.type
_entity.pdbx_description
1 polymer ?
#
loop_
_entity_poly.entity_id
_entity_poly.type
_entity_poly.pdbx_seq_one_letter_code
_entity_poly.pdbx_strand_id
1 'polypeptide(L)'
;MADVADIESVKNYQIAFEKIDLKTSRYPYCIVWTPIPVLSWLFPFIGHMGICTSAGVIRDFAGPYFVSEDNMAFGRPTKYWMLDVSKVYASGTNAWDRAVHDASEEYKHRMHNLCCDNCHSHVAMALNLMRYDNSTTWNMVNLCLLTLINAKHVSCAGFLKTWLPFLILISITVSLALYMNLR
;
A
#
# COMPACT_ATOMS: atom_id res chain seq x y z
N MET A 1 -14.32 26.22 -15.64
CA MET A 1 -13.05 25.48 -15.81
C MET A 1 -12.83 24.43 -14.72
N ALA A 2 -13.10 24.72 -13.44
CA ALA A 2 -13.04 23.71 -12.37
C ALA A 2 -13.94 22.48 -12.64
N ASP A 3 -15.14 22.69 -13.17
CA ASP A 3 -16.13 21.63 -13.43
C ASP A 3 -15.67 20.60 -14.49
N VAL A 4 -14.93 21.03 -15.51
CA VAL A 4 -14.47 20.12 -16.59
C VAL A 4 -13.29 19.27 -16.14
N ALA A 5 -12.34 19.86 -15.40
CA ALA A 5 -11.20 19.14 -14.86
C ALA A 5 -11.64 18.11 -13.80
N ASP A 6 -12.65 18.44 -13.01
CA ASP A 6 -13.21 17.53 -12.01
C ASP A 6 -13.94 16.34 -12.68
N ILE A 7 -14.74 16.61 -13.72
CA ILE A 7 -15.39 15.56 -14.53
C ILE A 7 -14.35 14.64 -15.19
N GLU A 8 -13.25 15.18 -15.70
CA GLU A 8 -12.18 14.39 -16.32
C GLU A 8 -11.43 13.54 -15.28
N SER A 9 -11.16 14.09 -14.09
CA SER A 9 -10.59 13.34 -12.96
C SER A 9 -11.47 12.18 -12.54
N VAL A 10 -12.78 12.41 -12.34
CA VAL A 10 -13.74 11.38 -11.97
C VAL A 10 -13.82 10.27 -13.03
N LYS A 11 -13.85 10.64 -14.32
CA LYS A 11 -13.84 9.66 -15.42
C LYS A 11 -12.55 8.83 -15.41
N ASN A 12 -11.40 9.45 -15.26
CA ASN A 12 -10.11 8.75 -15.22
C ASN A 12 -10.00 7.81 -14.02
N TYR A 13 -10.48 8.25 -12.86
CA TYR A 13 -10.61 7.41 -11.67
C TYR A 13 -11.48 6.18 -11.94
N GLN A 14 -12.66 6.38 -12.54
CA GLN A 14 -13.58 5.27 -12.81
C GLN A 14 -13.00 4.27 -13.82
N ILE A 15 -12.36 4.75 -14.89
CA ILE A 15 -11.68 3.89 -15.88
C ILE A 15 -10.58 3.05 -15.22
N ALA A 16 -9.76 3.67 -14.37
CA ALA A 16 -8.69 2.96 -13.69
C ALA A 16 -9.22 1.96 -12.63
N PHE A 17 -10.33 2.29 -11.97
CA PHE A 17 -11.00 1.41 -11.02
C PHE A 17 -11.57 0.17 -11.72
N GLU A 18 -12.20 0.34 -12.88
CA GLU A 18 -12.71 -0.77 -13.71
C GLU A 18 -11.59 -1.67 -14.25
N LYS A 19 -10.37 -1.15 -14.39
CA LYS A 19 -9.17 -1.90 -14.80
C LYS A 19 -8.52 -2.68 -13.66
N ILE A 20 -9.01 -2.61 -12.42
CA ILE A 20 -8.50 -3.43 -11.33
C ILE A 20 -8.87 -4.90 -11.62
N ASP A 21 -7.84 -5.74 -11.77
CA ASP A 21 -8.01 -7.19 -11.93
C ASP A 21 -7.41 -7.90 -10.72
N LEU A 22 -8.29 -8.35 -9.82
CA LEU A 22 -7.91 -9.07 -8.62
C LEU A 22 -7.31 -10.44 -8.93
N LYS A 23 -7.65 -11.08 -10.05
CA LYS A 23 -7.17 -12.43 -10.43
C LYS A 23 -5.74 -12.38 -10.92
N THR A 24 -5.37 -11.36 -11.67
CA THR A 24 -4.00 -11.14 -12.14
C THR A 24 -3.19 -10.17 -11.27
N SER A 25 -3.76 -9.72 -10.14
CA SER A 25 -3.14 -8.76 -9.22
C SER A 25 -2.73 -7.45 -9.91
N ARG A 26 -3.64 -6.87 -10.69
CA ARG A 26 -3.44 -5.56 -11.34
C ARG A 26 -4.23 -4.50 -10.59
N TYR A 27 -3.55 -3.45 -10.13
CA TYR A 27 -4.15 -2.38 -9.35
C TYR A 27 -3.68 -1.00 -9.85
N PRO A 28 -4.18 -0.50 -10.99
CA PRO A 28 -3.76 0.78 -11.56
C PRO A 28 -3.81 1.93 -10.55
N TYR A 29 -2.70 2.67 -10.40
CA TYR A 29 -2.57 3.83 -9.51
C TYR A 29 -2.87 3.56 -8.03
N CYS A 30 -2.74 2.31 -7.59
CA CYS A 30 -2.99 1.93 -6.21
C CYS A 30 -1.71 1.83 -5.39
N ILE A 31 -1.84 2.14 -4.11
CA ILE A 31 -1.00 1.56 -3.06
C ILE A 31 -1.62 0.22 -2.66
N VAL A 32 -0.81 -0.82 -2.57
CA VAL A 32 -1.25 -2.17 -2.15
C VAL A 32 -0.60 -2.55 -0.83
N TRP A 33 -1.29 -3.40 -0.07
CA TRP A 33 -0.84 -3.81 1.25
C TRP A 33 -1.10 -5.28 1.51
N THR A 34 -0.18 -5.96 2.19
CA THR A 34 -0.28 -7.37 2.59
C THR A 34 0.24 -7.57 4.03
N PRO A 35 -0.35 -8.46 4.84
CA PRO A 35 0.09 -8.66 6.21
C PRO A 35 1.44 -9.37 6.27
N ILE A 36 2.32 -8.90 7.14
CA ILE A 36 3.60 -9.53 7.48
C ILE A 36 3.34 -10.61 8.56
N PRO A 37 3.73 -11.87 8.34
CA PRO A 37 3.58 -12.92 9.35
C PRO A 37 4.16 -12.51 10.70
N VAL A 38 3.49 -12.91 11.79
CA VAL A 38 3.80 -12.55 13.18
C VAL A 38 3.60 -11.07 13.50
N LEU A 39 4.23 -10.16 12.75
CA LEU A 39 4.15 -8.72 13.02
C LEU A 39 2.73 -8.18 12.88
N SER A 40 2.07 -8.45 11.74
CA SER A 40 0.68 -8.04 11.53
C SER A 40 -0.32 -8.80 12.39
N TRP A 41 0.07 -9.94 12.99
CA TRP A 41 -0.79 -10.64 13.94
C TRP A 41 -0.86 -9.90 15.26
N LEU A 42 0.21 -9.21 15.66
CA LEU A 42 0.24 -8.35 16.85
C LEU A 42 -0.31 -6.95 16.55
N PHE A 43 0.00 -6.42 15.36
CA PHE A 43 -0.39 -5.07 14.93
C PHE A 43 -1.03 -5.12 13.54
N PRO A 44 -2.35 -5.38 13.42
CA PRO A 44 -3.02 -5.66 12.13
C PRO A 44 -3.06 -4.47 11.15
N PHE A 45 -2.65 -3.29 11.60
CA PHE A 45 -2.48 -2.10 10.78
C PHE A 45 -1.04 -1.94 10.22
N ILE A 46 -0.04 -2.59 10.81
CA ILE A 46 1.33 -2.64 10.31
C ILE A 46 1.46 -3.82 9.35
N GLY A 47 1.98 -3.60 8.15
CA GLY A 47 2.21 -4.68 7.19
C GLY A 47 3.18 -4.24 6.10
N HIS A 48 3.12 -4.90 4.95
CA HIS A 48 4.01 -4.62 3.83
C HIS A 48 3.28 -3.89 2.72
N MET A 49 3.94 -2.91 2.12
CA MET A 49 3.34 -1.97 1.19
C MET A 49 4.05 -1.99 -0.17
N GLY A 50 3.30 -1.78 -1.24
CA GLY A 50 3.83 -1.52 -2.57
C GLY A 50 3.04 -0.41 -3.27
N ILE A 51 3.61 0.15 -4.33
CA ILE A 51 2.95 1.11 -5.20
C ILE A 51 2.84 0.54 -6.61
N CYS A 52 1.72 0.81 -7.28
CA CYS A 52 1.45 0.25 -8.59
C CYS A 52 1.63 1.28 -9.70
N THR A 53 2.07 0.81 -10.86
CA THR A 53 2.10 1.61 -12.10
C THR A 53 0.67 1.88 -12.61
N SER A 54 0.57 2.68 -13.67
CA SER A 54 -0.67 2.90 -14.41
C SER A 54 -1.25 1.65 -15.06
N ALA A 55 -0.39 0.67 -15.39
CA ALA A 55 -0.80 -0.65 -15.85
C ALA A 55 -1.20 -1.59 -14.69
N GLY A 56 -1.06 -1.13 -13.45
CA GLY A 56 -1.37 -1.90 -12.24
C GLY A 56 -0.29 -2.92 -11.85
N VAL A 57 0.93 -2.82 -12.40
CA VAL A 57 2.08 -3.65 -12.01
C VAL A 57 2.57 -3.20 -10.64
N ILE A 58 2.73 -4.14 -9.71
CA ILE A 58 3.12 -3.84 -8.33
C ILE A 58 4.65 -3.67 -8.26
N ARG A 59 5.11 -2.62 -7.58
CA ARG A 59 6.50 -2.42 -7.16
C ARG A 59 6.57 -2.35 -5.64
N ASP A 60 7.32 -3.24 -5.02
CA ASP A 60 7.55 -3.23 -3.58
C ASP A 60 9.01 -3.49 -3.23
N PHE A 61 9.54 -2.70 -2.30
CA PHE A 61 10.87 -2.94 -1.75
C PHE A 61 10.84 -4.14 -0.80
N ALA A 62 11.11 -5.32 -1.35
CA ALA A 62 10.88 -6.62 -0.72
C ALA A 62 12.06 -7.11 0.15
N GLY A 63 13.22 -6.45 0.06
CA GLY A 63 14.41 -6.77 0.85
C GLY A 63 15.60 -5.91 0.44
N PRO A 64 16.76 -6.06 1.10
CA PRO A 64 17.94 -5.25 0.79
C PRO A 64 18.30 -5.33 -0.68
N TYR A 65 18.48 -4.17 -1.32
CA TYR A 65 18.85 -4.04 -2.73
C TYR A 65 17.87 -4.68 -3.73
N PHE A 66 16.64 -4.97 -3.29
CA PHE A 66 15.68 -5.73 -4.08
C PHE A 66 14.29 -5.08 -4.05
N VAL A 67 13.89 -4.55 -5.20
CA VAL A 67 12.51 -4.14 -5.50
C VAL A 67 11.88 -5.21 -6.38
N SER A 68 10.85 -5.85 -5.85
CA SER A 68 10.10 -6.88 -6.56
C SER A 68 9.14 -6.26 -7.58
N GLU A 69 8.80 -7.04 -8.59
CA GLU A 69 7.78 -6.74 -9.59
C GLU A 69 6.69 -7.81 -9.51
N ASP A 70 5.44 -7.39 -9.37
CA ASP A 70 4.21 -8.20 -9.25
C ASP A 70 4.09 -9.14 -8.04
N ASN A 71 5.20 -9.68 -7.56
CA ASN A 71 5.22 -10.65 -6.47
C ASN A 71 5.65 -9.98 -5.17
N MET A 72 4.68 -9.48 -4.41
CA MET A 72 4.95 -8.88 -3.10
C MET A 72 5.63 -9.88 -2.15
N ALA A 73 6.53 -9.37 -1.30
CA ALA A 73 7.35 -10.15 -0.38
C ALA A 73 6.56 -11.16 0.49
N PHE A 74 5.35 -10.80 0.94
CA PHE A 74 4.52 -11.63 1.84
C PHE A 74 3.25 -12.17 1.16
N GLY A 75 3.31 -12.30 -0.16
CA GLY A 75 2.23 -12.79 -1.00
C GLY A 75 1.23 -11.70 -1.39
N ARG A 76 0.19 -12.11 -2.12
CA ARG A 76 -0.77 -11.21 -2.79
C ARG A 76 -1.36 -10.15 -1.85
N PRO A 77 -1.63 -8.92 -2.35
CA PRO A 77 -2.31 -7.87 -1.60
C PRO A 77 -3.59 -8.36 -0.93
N THR A 78 -3.83 -7.94 0.30
CA THR A 78 -5.12 -8.11 0.99
C THR A 78 -5.92 -6.81 1.06
N LYS A 79 -5.25 -5.67 0.87
CA LYS A 79 -5.84 -4.34 0.79
C LYS A 79 -5.23 -3.54 -0.36
N TYR A 80 -6.00 -2.59 -0.90
CA TYR A 80 -5.54 -1.62 -1.87
C TYR A 80 -6.18 -0.25 -1.60
N TRP A 81 -5.44 0.82 -1.89
CA TRP A 81 -5.89 2.20 -1.82
C TRP A 81 -5.59 2.87 -3.15
N MET A 82 -6.64 3.16 -3.91
CA MET A 82 -6.53 3.84 -5.19
C MET A 82 -6.33 5.34 -4.99
N LEU A 83 -5.27 5.87 -5.60
CA LEU A 83 -4.92 7.29 -5.55
C LEU A 83 -5.48 8.05 -6.76
N ASP A 84 -5.67 9.35 -6.58
CA ASP A 84 -6.17 10.25 -7.62
C ASP A 84 -5.01 10.81 -8.42
N VAL A 85 -4.88 10.37 -9.67
CA VAL A 85 -3.79 10.76 -10.58
C VAL A 85 -3.81 12.26 -10.89
N SER A 86 -4.96 12.93 -10.77
CA SER A 86 -5.05 14.39 -10.97
C SER A 86 -4.24 15.18 -9.92
N LYS A 87 -3.95 14.56 -8.76
CA LYS A 87 -3.13 15.14 -7.70
C LYS A 87 -1.62 15.06 -7.96
N VAL A 88 -1.19 14.43 -9.05
CA VAL A 88 0.22 14.45 -9.47
C VAL A 88 0.57 15.84 -10.02
N TYR A 89 1.62 16.46 -9.50
CA TYR A 89 1.98 17.85 -9.83
C TYR A 89 2.20 18.10 -11.33
N ALA A 90 2.95 17.22 -11.99
CA ALA A 90 3.22 17.33 -13.43
C ALA A 90 2.06 16.83 -14.31
N SER A 91 0.94 16.43 -13.69
CA SER A 91 -0.26 15.81 -14.24
C SER A 91 -0.02 14.60 -15.15
N GLY A 92 -0.80 13.54 -14.91
CA GLY A 92 -0.93 12.44 -15.85
C GLY A 92 0.00 11.24 -15.65
N THR A 93 -0.34 10.19 -16.39
CA THR A 93 0.18 8.83 -16.27
C THR A 93 1.70 8.73 -16.37
N ASN A 94 2.31 9.45 -17.30
CA ASN A 94 3.76 9.36 -17.52
C ASN A 94 4.56 9.89 -16.33
N ALA A 95 4.06 10.92 -15.64
CA ALA A 95 4.72 11.44 -14.44
C ALA A 95 4.62 10.47 -13.27
N TRP A 96 3.46 9.82 -13.11
CA TRP A 96 3.25 8.77 -12.13
C TRP A 96 4.21 7.60 -12.34
N ASP A 97 4.24 7.02 -13.55
CA ASP A 97 5.04 5.82 -13.83
C ASP A 97 6.54 6.09 -13.73
N ARG A 98 7.00 7.28 -14.17
CA ARG A 98 8.40 7.69 -13.99
C ARG A 98 8.77 7.77 -12.52
N ALA A 99 7.97 8.41 -11.69
CA ALA A 99 8.27 8.52 -10.26
C ALA A 99 8.27 7.17 -9.54
N VAL A 100 7.36 6.25 -9.92
CA VAL A 100 7.38 4.86 -9.41
C VAL A 100 8.65 4.12 -9.86
N HIS A 101 9.05 4.30 -11.12
CA HIS A 101 10.27 3.71 -11.66
C HIS A 101 11.53 4.25 -10.97
N ASP A 102 11.70 5.57 -10.93
CA ASP A 102 12.85 6.24 -10.32
C ASP A 102 12.96 5.88 -8.83
N ALA A 103 11.83 5.80 -8.12
CA ALA A 103 11.82 5.33 -6.74
C ALA A 103 12.31 3.89 -6.62
N SER A 104 11.91 3.03 -7.56
CA SER A 104 12.32 1.63 -7.58
C SER A 104 13.81 1.48 -7.90
N GLU A 105 14.35 2.24 -8.84
CA GLU A 105 15.79 2.19 -9.17
C GLU A 105 16.65 2.63 -7.98
N GLU A 106 16.28 3.72 -7.31
CA GLU A 106 17.00 4.19 -6.12
C GLU A 106 16.97 3.15 -4.99
N TYR A 107 15.83 2.50 -4.72
CA TYR A 107 15.74 1.49 -3.66
C TYR A 107 16.43 0.16 -3.99
N LYS A 108 16.74 -0.14 -5.26
CA LYS A 108 17.63 -1.26 -5.61
C LYS A 108 19.07 -1.06 -5.08
N HIS A 109 19.43 0.15 -4.69
CA HIS A 109 20.74 0.46 -4.12
C HIS A 109 20.72 0.63 -2.59
N ARG A 110 19.56 0.45 -1.94
CA ARG A 110 19.38 0.69 -0.50
C ARG A 110 19.33 -0.57 0.34
N MET A 111 19.84 -0.45 1.57
CA MET A 111 19.74 -1.49 2.59
C MET A 111 18.34 -1.45 3.20
N HIS A 112 17.64 -2.58 3.22
CA HIS A 112 16.29 -2.64 3.80
C HIS A 112 16.37 -2.73 5.33
N ASN A 113 15.83 -1.72 6.02
CA ASN A 113 15.69 -1.71 7.47
C ASN A 113 14.20 -1.67 7.86
N LEU A 114 13.75 -2.68 8.60
CA LEU A 114 12.36 -2.88 8.99
C LEU A 114 11.68 -1.61 9.55
N CYS A 115 12.39 -0.78 10.31
CA CYS A 115 11.80 0.36 11.02
C CYS A 115 12.10 1.73 10.41
N CYS A 116 13.14 1.89 9.60
CA CYS A 116 13.64 3.22 9.21
C CYS A 116 13.77 3.45 7.69
N ASP A 117 14.03 2.39 6.92
CA ASP A 117 14.15 2.46 5.46
C ASP A 117 13.54 1.19 4.87
N ASN A 118 12.21 1.19 4.79
CA ASN A 118 11.41 0.01 4.48
C ASN A 118 10.51 0.28 3.26
N CYS A 119 9.61 -0.67 3.01
CA CYS A 119 8.62 -0.59 1.94
C CYS A 119 7.75 0.67 1.95
N HIS A 120 7.44 1.25 3.12
CA HIS A 120 6.69 2.51 3.17
C HIS A 120 7.56 3.70 2.77
N SER A 121 8.85 3.70 3.13
CA SER A 121 9.79 4.73 2.68
C SER A 121 9.95 4.71 1.16
N HIS A 122 9.94 3.53 0.54
CA HIS A 122 9.94 3.36 -0.93
C HIS A 122 8.71 4.00 -1.58
N VAL A 123 7.51 3.66 -1.09
CA VAL A 123 6.26 4.27 -1.59
C VAL A 123 6.21 5.78 -1.32
N ALA A 124 6.67 6.23 -0.15
CA ALA A 124 6.75 7.65 0.18
C ALA A 124 7.66 8.40 -0.79
N MET A 125 8.79 7.81 -1.16
CA MET A 125 9.69 8.43 -2.13
C MET A 125 9.04 8.57 -3.51
N ALA A 126 8.31 7.56 -3.99
CA ALA A 126 7.56 7.68 -5.23
C ALA A 126 6.56 8.84 -5.18
N LEU A 127 5.79 8.96 -4.09
CA LEU A 127 4.84 10.07 -3.89
C LEU A 127 5.53 11.44 -3.83
N ASN A 128 6.70 11.52 -3.19
CA ASN A 128 7.49 12.74 -3.11
C ASN A 128 8.08 13.14 -4.47
N LEU A 129 8.58 12.19 -5.26
CA LEU A 129 9.13 12.43 -6.60
C LEU A 129 8.05 12.96 -7.55
N MET A 130 6.83 12.43 -7.48
CA MET A 130 5.69 12.94 -8.27
C MET A 130 5.01 14.16 -7.65
N ARG A 131 5.47 14.61 -6.48
CA ARG A 131 4.89 15.71 -5.69
C ARG A 131 3.38 15.54 -5.48
N TYR A 132 2.95 14.33 -5.13
CA TYR A 132 1.55 13.98 -5.01
C TYR A 132 0.86 14.88 -3.97
N ASP A 133 -0.29 15.44 -4.35
CA ASP A 133 -1.07 16.40 -3.56
C ASP A 133 -0.26 17.65 -3.18
N ASN A 134 0.59 18.12 -4.10
CA ASN A 134 1.53 19.24 -3.92
C ASN A 134 2.51 19.07 -2.76
N SER A 135 2.73 17.85 -2.27
CA SER A 135 3.60 17.56 -1.13
C SER A 135 4.87 16.81 -1.51
N THR A 136 5.96 17.07 -0.78
CA THR A 136 7.25 16.36 -0.86
C THR A 136 7.66 15.77 0.49
N THR A 137 6.74 15.72 1.45
CA THR A 137 6.98 15.30 2.84
C THR A 137 6.23 14.02 3.22
N TRP A 138 5.81 13.23 2.21
CA TRP A 138 5.28 11.88 2.43
C TRP A 138 6.34 11.04 3.15
N ASN A 139 5.88 10.25 4.11
CA ASN A 139 6.73 9.42 4.96
C ASN A 139 5.96 8.17 5.40
N MET A 140 6.65 7.24 6.05
CA MET A 140 6.10 5.97 6.48
C MET A 140 4.91 6.08 7.44
N VAL A 141 4.90 7.09 8.32
CA VAL A 141 3.85 7.25 9.34
C VAL A 141 2.55 7.70 8.68
N ASN A 142 2.62 8.74 7.85
CA ASN A 142 1.45 9.22 7.13
C ASN A 142 0.89 8.14 6.21
N LEU A 143 1.75 7.37 5.53
CA LEU A 143 1.31 6.25 4.69
C LEU A 143 0.65 5.13 5.48
N CYS A 144 1.21 4.74 6.63
CA CYS A 144 0.61 3.73 7.50
C CYS A 144 -0.81 4.15 7.95
N LEU A 145 -0.96 5.38 8.44
CA LEU A 145 -2.24 5.92 8.90
C LEU A 145 -3.25 6.08 7.76
N LEU A 146 -2.85 6.67 6.64
CA LEU A 146 -3.76 6.90 5.52
C LEU A 146 -4.16 5.60 4.83
N THR A 147 -3.28 4.62 4.75
CA THR A 147 -3.62 3.29 4.23
C THR A 147 -4.55 2.55 5.18
N LEU A 148 -4.39 2.69 6.50
CA LEU A 148 -5.34 2.14 7.48
C LEU A 148 -6.75 2.69 7.27
N ILE A 149 -6.88 3.99 6.99
CA ILE A 149 -8.17 4.67 6.86
C ILE A 149 -8.80 4.45 5.48
N ASN A 150 -8.02 4.51 4.40
CA ASN A 150 -8.55 4.59 3.03
C ASN A 150 -8.49 3.27 2.26
N ALA A 151 -7.72 2.29 2.71
CA ALA A 151 -7.57 1.05 1.95
C ALA A 151 -8.79 0.14 2.07
N LYS A 152 -9.20 -0.43 0.94
CA LYS A 152 -10.28 -1.40 0.82
C LYS A 152 -9.71 -2.81 0.79
N HIS A 153 -10.41 -3.77 1.39
CA HIS A 153 -10.03 -5.18 1.27
C HIS A 153 -10.30 -5.71 -0.14
N VAL A 154 -9.40 -6.55 -0.65
CA VAL A 154 -9.56 -7.19 -1.96
C VAL A 154 -10.69 -8.23 -1.98
N SER A 155 -10.98 -8.84 -0.82
CA SER A 155 -12.00 -9.88 -0.66
C SER A 155 -12.26 -10.17 0.82
N CYS A 156 -13.31 -10.94 1.11
CA CYS A 156 -13.57 -11.50 2.45
C CYS A 156 -12.40 -12.35 2.95
N ALA A 157 -11.79 -13.16 2.08
CA ALA A 157 -10.59 -13.93 2.42
C ALA A 157 -9.40 -13.01 2.79
N GLY A 158 -9.23 -11.89 2.08
CA GLY A 158 -8.23 -10.87 2.42
C GLY A 158 -8.49 -10.20 3.77
N PHE A 159 -9.77 -9.93 4.09
CA PHE A 159 -10.19 -9.43 5.40
C PHE A 159 -9.82 -10.42 6.51
N LEU A 160 -10.24 -11.69 6.38
CA LEU A 160 -9.94 -12.74 7.37
C LEU A 160 -8.42 -12.94 7.52
N LYS A 161 -7.66 -13.01 6.42
CA LYS A 161 -6.19 -13.14 6.47
C LYS A 161 -5.53 -11.99 7.24
N THR A 162 -6.11 -10.79 7.20
CA THR A 162 -5.56 -9.61 7.88
C THR A 162 -5.91 -9.60 9.38
N TRP A 163 -7.16 -9.89 9.74
CA TRP A 163 -7.67 -9.64 11.09
C TRP A 163 -7.77 -10.88 11.98
N LEU A 164 -8.01 -12.06 11.40
CA LEU A 164 -8.28 -13.28 12.16
C LEU A 164 -7.13 -13.68 13.10
N PRO A 165 -5.84 -13.63 12.71
CA PRO A 165 -4.75 -13.96 13.63
C PRO A 165 -4.71 -13.07 14.87
N PHE A 166 -4.91 -11.76 14.70
CA PHE A 166 -4.97 -10.80 15.81
C PHE A 166 -6.14 -11.11 16.76
N LEU A 167 -7.32 -11.35 16.20
CA LEU A 167 -8.50 -11.68 17.00
C LEU A 167 -8.30 -12.96 17.82
N ILE A 168 -7.71 -14.01 17.24
CA ILE A 168 -7.40 -15.25 17.95
C ILE A 168 -6.42 -14.99 19.12
N LEU A 169 -5.34 -14.23 18.88
CA LEU A 169 -4.36 -13.91 19.92
C LEU A 169 -4.98 -13.12 21.08
N ILE A 170 -5.82 -12.13 20.77
CA ILE A 170 -6.55 -11.36 21.78
C ILE A 170 -7.51 -12.25 22.56
N SER A 171 -8.29 -13.10 21.88
CA SER A 171 -9.20 -14.03 22.54
C SER A 171 -8.48 -14.96 23.52
N ILE A 172 -7.36 -15.57 23.11
CA ILE A 172 -6.55 -16.43 24.00
C ILE A 172 -6.04 -15.64 25.20
N THR A 173 -5.47 -14.45 24.97
CA THR A 173 -4.90 -13.61 26.03
C THR A 173 -5.96 -13.20 27.05
N VAL A 174 -7.13 -12.77 26.57
CA VAL A 174 -8.27 -12.39 27.43
C VAL A 174 -8.79 -13.61 28.20
N SER A 175 -8.96 -14.77 27.57
CA SER A 175 -9.41 -15.98 28.25
C SER A 175 -8.44 -16.45 29.33
N LEU A 176 -7.13 -16.42 29.08
CA LEU A 176 -6.11 -16.75 30.07
C LEU A 176 -6.11 -15.75 31.24
N ALA A 177 -6.21 -14.45 30.95
CA ALA A 177 -6.30 -13.41 31.96
C ALA A 177 -7.54 -13.61 32.85
N LEU A 178 -8.71 -13.88 32.25
CA LEU A 178 -9.93 -14.15 32.99
C LEU A 178 -9.81 -15.42 33.85
N TYR A 179 -9.26 -16.50 33.31
CA TYR A 179 -9.03 -17.74 34.05
C TYR A 179 -8.12 -17.53 35.27
N MET A 180 -7.06 -16.72 35.12
CA MET A 180 -6.12 -16.40 36.20
C MET A 180 -6.72 -15.50 37.27
N ASN A 181 -7.66 -14.61 36.91
CA ASN A 181 -8.29 -13.68 37.85
C ASN A 181 -9.54 -14.24 38.54
N LEU A 182 -10.17 -15.27 37.96
CA LEU A 182 -11.35 -15.94 38.53
C LEU A 182 -10.99 -17.16 39.40
N ARG A 183 -9.71 -17.50 39.50
CA ARG A 183 -9.16 -18.54 40.39
C ARG A 183 -8.59 -17.92 41.65
#